data_AF-A0A3N7A7R2-F1
#
_entry.id   AF-A0A3N7A7R2-F1
#
_cell.length_a   1.000
_cell.length_b   1.000
_cell.length_c   1.000
_cell.angle_alpha   90.00
_cell.angle_beta   90.00
_cell.angle_gamma   90.00
#
_symmetry.space_group_name_H-M   'P 1'
#
loop_
_entity.id
_entity.type
_entity.pdbx_description
1 polymer ?
#
loop_
_entity_poly.entity_id
_entity_poly.type
_entity_poly.pdbx_seq_one_letter_code
_entity_poly.pdbx_strand_id
1 'polypeptide(L)'
;MEESQKENEKQKINVFVTYSWDNEEHQEKVHAFTNLLRDNGFHAEVDKMLIQSETAKDFKVMMHKGITDYNKVIVVLSEGYKTKAENFIGGVGTEYSLILKDLEENPNKYILVSFDGRENSIIPLFFKAREIINLKENNESEKQKLFSKLLDINLYKFNEVASKLPEINTKEVPSMFFKEQKKSQGIEILELNISQDGSSYFAKLLKNVEFNLSIGFRNLNEEALNDYSIEIYYPKQALSFEVDGRIEGDYKVCLIESANRIFSQQTKVVNLEQITLRNYTIKELIDKNIIVKIYTENGVFEREFPLKNFLIKNHFTDINEKLSLDLFLDENY
;
A
#
# COMPACT_ATOMS: atom_id res chain seq x y z
N MET A 1 12.12 46.60 37.88
CA MET A 1 12.82 45.39 38.35
C MET A 1 11.82 44.25 38.57
N GLU A 2 10.90 44.03 37.62
CA GLU A 2 9.81 43.03 37.75
C GLU A 2 9.63 42.16 36.50
N GLU A 3 10.59 42.16 35.57
CA GLU A 3 10.49 41.40 34.31
C GLU A 3 11.52 40.27 34.17
N SER A 4 12.15 39.82 35.25
CA SER A 4 13.17 38.76 35.20
C SER A 4 12.84 37.49 36.00
N GLN A 5 11.56 37.10 36.08
CA GLN A 5 11.15 35.84 36.76
C GLN A 5 10.08 35.03 36.00
N LYS A 6 10.03 35.11 34.67
CA LYS A 6 9.18 34.22 33.86
C LYS A 6 9.95 33.64 32.68
N GLU A 7 10.91 32.77 32.96
CA GLU A 7 11.47 31.88 31.93
C GLU A 7 11.86 30.53 32.58
N ASN A 8 11.21 29.46 32.09
CA ASN A 8 11.36 28.03 32.40
C ASN A 8 10.86 27.50 33.77
N GLU A 9 9.55 27.55 34.01
CA GLU A 9 8.90 26.43 34.73
C GLU A 9 8.95 25.20 33.80
N LYS A 10 10.06 24.45 33.85
CA LYS A 10 10.09 23.08 33.33
C LYS A 10 8.90 22.37 33.96
N GLN A 11 7.97 21.83 33.16
CA GLN A 11 6.86 21.02 33.67
C GLN A 11 7.42 20.00 34.65
N LYS A 12 7.06 20.15 35.92
CA LYS A 12 7.57 19.33 37.01
C LYS A 12 6.87 17.97 36.92
N ILE A 13 7.58 16.95 36.46
CA ILE A 13 7.05 15.59 36.35
C ILE A 13 7.09 14.95 37.73
N ASN A 14 5.92 14.76 38.33
CA ASN A 14 5.76 14.09 39.61
C ASN A 14 5.74 12.57 39.38
N VAL A 15 6.63 11.87 40.07
CA VAL A 15 6.81 10.41 39.94
C VAL A 15 6.58 9.76 41.30
N PHE A 16 5.66 8.80 41.37
CA PHE A 16 5.47 8.00 42.57
C PHE A 16 6.16 6.64 42.42
N VAL A 17 7.03 6.27 43.36
CA VAL A 17 7.70 4.96 43.39
C VAL A 17 7.03 4.09 44.46
N THR A 18 6.45 2.98 44.03
CA THR A 18 5.81 1.98 44.90
C THR A 18 6.51 0.64 44.79
N TYR A 19 6.72 -0.02 45.93
CA TYR A 19 7.46 -1.28 46.00
C TYR A 19 6.97 -2.16 47.16
N SER A 20 7.40 -3.42 47.21
CA SER A 20 7.14 -4.29 48.35
C SER A 20 8.28 -4.24 49.35
N TRP A 21 7.95 -4.06 50.63
CA TRP A 21 8.94 -4.08 51.72
C TRP A 21 9.41 -5.51 51.98
N ASP A 22 10.35 -5.97 51.16
CA ASP A 22 10.85 -7.35 51.18
C ASP A 22 11.98 -7.53 52.20
N ASN A 23 13.07 -6.80 52.02
CA ASN A 23 14.23 -6.79 52.93
C ASN A 23 14.92 -5.40 52.90
N GLU A 24 15.86 -5.17 53.82
CA GLU A 24 16.55 -3.87 53.95
C GLU A 24 17.36 -3.51 52.70
N GLU A 25 18.08 -4.47 52.11
CA GLU A 25 18.87 -4.25 50.88
C GLU A 25 17.98 -3.77 49.71
N HIS A 26 16.81 -4.38 49.53
CA HIS A 26 15.84 -3.97 48.52
C HIS A 26 15.30 -2.56 48.80
N GLN A 27 14.97 -2.24 50.05
CA GLN A 27 14.53 -0.88 50.43
C GLN A 27 15.60 0.17 50.11
N GLU A 28 16.86 -0.10 50.45
CA GLU A 28 17.98 0.79 50.17
C GLU A 28 18.17 1.02 48.66
N LYS A 29 18.07 -0.04 47.84
CA LYS A 29 18.10 0.07 46.38
C LYS A 29 16.98 0.97 45.86
N VAL A 30 15.75 0.82 46.36
CA VAL A 30 14.62 1.67 45.96
C VAL A 30 14.83 3.12 46.38
N HIS A 31 15.36 3.39 47.58
CA HIS A 31 15.67 4.76 48.02
C HIS A 31 16.76 5.40 47.16
N ALA A 32 17.84 4.68 46.89
CA ALA A 32 18.92 5.15 46.03
C ALA A 32 18.42 5.44 44.61
N PHE A 33 17.55 4.57 44.09
CA PHE A 33 16.88 4.77 42.81
C PHE A 33 15.95 6.00 42.81
N THR A 34 15.22 6.22 43.90
CA THR A 34 14.38 7.42 44.05
C THR A 34 15.24 8.68 44.06
N ASN A 35 16.37 8.68 44.75
CA ASN A 35 17.33 9.79 44.70
C ASN A 35 17.92 9.99 43.30
N LEU A 36 18.26 8.92 42.57
CA LEU A 36 18.71 9.02 41.18
C LEU A 36 17.68 9.78 40.31
N LEU A 37 16.39 9.50 40.47
CA LEU A 37 15.34 10.24 39.76
C LEU A 37 15.35 11.73 40.13
N ARG A 38 15.51 12.04 41.42
CA ARG A 38 15.56 13.43 41.92
C ARG A 38 16.78 14.18 41.41
N ASP A 39 17.94 13.53 41.37
CA ASP A 39 19.19 14.06 40.80
C ASP A 39 19.03 14.38 39.30
N ASN A 40 18.15 13.66 38.61
CA ASN A 40 17.79 13.91 37.20
C ASN A 40 16.61 14.88 37.03
N GLY A 41 16.16 15.55 38.11
CA GLY A 41 15.16 16.62 38.06
C GLY A 41 13.70 16.17 38.13
N PHE A 42 13.43 14.88 38.35
CA PHE A 42 12.08 14.38 38.59
C PHE A 42 11.65 14.68 40.03
N HIS A 43 10.39 15.07 40.23
CA HIS A 43 9.83 15.15 41.57
C HIS A 43 9.38 13.76 42.02
N ALA A 44 10.37 12.94 42.39
CA ALA A 44 10.11 11.57 42.80
C ALA A 44 9.86 11.48 44.31
N GLU A 45 8.76 10.83 44.67
CA GLU A 45 8.43 10.43 46.03
C GLU A 45 8.28 8.91 46.09
N VAL A 46 8.69 8.31 47.20
CA VAL A 46 8.56 6.87 47.46
C VAL A 46 7.60 6.63 48.61
N ASP A 47 6.89 5.51 48.60
CA ASP A 47 5.93 5.12 49.64
C ASP A 47 6.43 5.40 51.09
N LYS A 48 7.70 5.13 51.40
CA LYS A 48 8.29 5.32 52.72
C LYS A 48 8.34 6.79 53.14
N MET A 49 8.51 7.73 52.21
CA MET A 49 8.49 9.17 52.49
C MET A 49 7.08 9.63 52.89
N LEU A 50 6.06 9.07 52.25
CA LEU A 50 4.65 9.37 52.53
C LEU A 50 4.17 8.73 53.86
N ILE A 51 4.78 7.61 54.28
CA ILE A 51 4.51 6.98 55.59
C ILE A 51 5.25 7.70 56.72
N GLN A 52 6.47 8.19 56.49
CA GLN A 52 7.22 8.93 57.50
C GLN A 52 6.63 10.31 57.83
N SER A 53 5.90 10.93 56.90
CA SER A 53 5.35 12.27 57.07
C SER A 53 4.04 12.32 57.87
N GLU A 54 3.34 11.20 58.05
CA GLU A 54 2.04 11.15 58.74
C GLU A 54 1.86 9.88 59.59
N THR A 55 1.37 10.04 60.82
CA THR A 55 1.39 9.02 61.89
C THR A 55 0.48 7.79 61.67
N ALA A 56 -0.48 7.84 60.73
CA ALA A 56 -1.46 6.75 60.53
C ALA A 56 -2.18 6.79 59.16
N LYS A 57 -1.46 6.65 58.04
CA LYS A 57 -2.11 6.48 56.73
C LYS A 57 -2.39 5.01 56.40
N ASP A 58 -3.59 4.77 55.85
CA ASP A 58 -3.95 3.53 55.15
C ASP A 58 -3.19 3.51 53.80
N PHE A 59 -2.54 2.38 53.49
CA PHE A 59 -1.80 2.15 52.24
C PHE A 59 -2.69 2.42 51.00
N LYS A 60 -4.00 2.17 51.12
CA LYS A 60 -5.01 2.51 50.11
C LYS A 60 -5.08 4.00 49.76
N VAL A 61 -4.89 4.89 50.74
CA VAL A 61 -4.93 6.34 50.54
C VAL A 61 -3.68 6.82 49.79
N MET A 62 -2.53 6.22 50.10
CA MET A 62 -1.29 6.52 49.38
C MET A 62 -1.36 6.07 47.93
N MET A 63 -1.90 4.87 47.71
CA MET A 63 -2.09 4.33 46.38
C MET A 63 -3.11 5.13 45.57
N HIS A 64 -4.20 5.59 46.21
CA HIS A 64 -5.15 6.52 45.59
C HIS A 64 -4.48 7.82 45.18
N LYS A 65 -3.65 8.43 46.05
CA LYS A 65 -2.85 9.62 45.68
C LYS A 65 -1.87 9.33 44.54
N GLY A 66 -1.18 8.19 44.57
CA GLY A 66 -0.33 7.74 43.46
C GLY A 66 -1.07 7.67 42.13
N ILE A 67 -2.36 7.29 42.16
CA ILE A 67 -3.25 7.29 41.01
C ILE A 67 -3.74 8.71 40.67
N THR A 68 -4.11 9.56 41.61
CA THR A 68 -4.75 10.85 41.27
C THR A 68 -3.78 12.00 41.05
N ASP A 69 -2.67 12.02 41.79
CA ASP A 69 -1.86 13.23 42.00
C ASP A 69 -0.52 13.20 41.24
N TYR A 70 -0.16 12.05 40.66
CA TYR A 70 1.13 11.84 40.00
C TYR A 70 1.00 11.62 38.49
N ASN A 71 1.97 12.16 37.74
CA ASN A 71 2.04 11.99 36.30
C ASN A 71 2.49 10.58 35.91
N LYS A 72 3.39 10.00 36.71
CA LYS A 72 3.99 8.69 36.47
C LYS A 72 4.04 7.88 37.77
N VAL A 73 3.83 6.58 37.65
CA VAL A 73 3.95 5.64 38.77
C VAL A 73 4.95 4.55 38.39
N ILE A 74 6.02 4.42 39.15
CA ILE A 74 6.98 3.33 39.01
C ILE A 74 6.61 2.23 39.99
N VAL A 75 6.36 1.03 39.45
CA VAL A 75 6.13 -0.18 40.25
C VAL A 75 7.40 -1.01 40.23
N VAL A 76 8.05 -1.13 41.39
CA VAL A 76 9.25 -1.96 41.54
C VAL A 76 8.84 -3.41 41.80
N LEU A 77 9.18 -4.27 40.86
CA LEU A 77 8.88 -5.70 40.89
C LEU A 77 9.96 -6.45 41.68
N SER A 78 9.51 -7.41 42.48
CA SER A 78 10.32 -8.29 43.31
C SER A 78 9.54 -9.58 43.62
N GLU A 79 10.20 -10.60 44.17
CA GLU A 79 9.52 -11.86 44.54
C GLU A 79 8.44 -11.61 45.60
N GLY A 80 8.72 -10.76 46.59
CA GLY A 80 7.75 -10.41 47.61
C GLY A 80 6.59 -9.59 47.06
N TYR A 81 6.84 -8.68 46.11
CA TYR A 81 5.77 -7.95 45.42
C TYR A 81 4.83 -8.92 44.70
N LYS A 82 5.38 -9.83 43.89
CA LYS A 82 4.58 -10.84 43.18
C LYS A 82 3.73 -11.66 44.14
N THR A 83 4.36 -12.20 45.17
CA THR A 83 3.69 -13.06 46.16
C THR A 83 2.54 -12.32 46.84
N LYS A 84 2.72 -11.06 47.22
CA LYS A 84 1.67 -10.26 47.86
C LYS A 84 0.56 -9.84 46.89
N ALA A 85 0.91 -9.48 45.66
CA ALA A 85 -0.03 -9.08 44.61
C ALA A 85 -0.95 -10.23 44.19
N GLU A 86 -0.40 -11.42 43.93
CA GLU A 86 -1.17 -12.57 43.44
C GLU A 86 -2.00 -13.25 44.55
N ASN A 87 -1.53 -13.23 45.80
CA ASN A 87 -2.23 -13.86 46.93
C ASN A 87 -3.08 -12.88 47.76
N PHE A 88 -3.19 -11.62 47.33
CA PHE A 88 -3.96 -10.58 48.03
C PHE A 88 -3.54 -10.37 49.50
N ILE A 89 -2.25 -10.50 49.79
CA ILE A 89 -1.72 -10.40 51.16
C ILE A 89 -1.45 -8.94 51.51
N GLY A 90 -1.89 -8.51 52.69
CA GLY A 90 -1.53 -7.21 53.26
C GLY A 90 -2.02 -5.99 52.48
N GLY A 91 -3.12 -6.12 51.71
CA GLY A 91 -3.69 -5.02 50.91
C GLY A 91 -3.13 -4.90 49.49
N VAL A 92 -1.95 -5.47 49.21
CA VAL A 92 -1.23 -5.35 47.93
C VAL A 92 -2.02 -5.90 46.74
N GLY A 93 -2.79 -6.98 46.90
CA GLY A 93 -3.61 -7.49 45.79
C GLY A 93 -4.79 -6.58 45.42
N THR A 94 -5.34 -5.84 46.38
CA THR A 94 -6.37 -4.82 46.09
C THR A 94 -5.76 -3.70 45.26
N GLU A 95 -4.55 -3.30 45.60
CA GLU A 95 -3.81 -2.24 44.91
C GLU A 95 -3.34 -2.69 43.54
N TYR A 96 -2.83 -3.90 43.43
CA TYR A 96 -2.51 -4.52 42.16
C TYR A 96 -3.74 -4.50 41.22
N SER A 97 -4.94 -4.79 41.73
CA SER A 97 -6.18 -4.70 40.95
C SER A 97 -6.51 -3.26 40.53
N LEU A 98 -6.28 -2.27 41.40
CA LEU A 98 -6.47 -0.85 41.08
C LEU A 98 -5.46 -0.32 40.05
N ILE A 99 -4.18 -0.71 40.16
CA ILE A 99 -3.15 -0.42 39.15
C ILE A 99 -3.57 -1.00 37.82
N LEU A 100 -4.01 -2.27 37.78
CA LEU A 100 -4.40 -2.90 36.53
C LEU A 100 -5.54 -2.16 35.84
N LYS A 101 -6.55 -1.72 36.61
CA LYS A 101 -7.67 -0.95 36.07
C LYS A 101 -7.23 0.42 35.55
N ASP A 102 -6.50 1.19 36.35
CA ASP A 102 -6.04 2.52 35.93
C ASP A 102 -5.03 2.44 34.78
N LEU A 103 -4.25 1.36 34.69
CA LEU A 103 -3.33 1.10 33.58
C LEU A 103 -4.05 0.84 32.24
N GLU A 104 -5.28 0.32 32.27
CA GLU A 104 -6.10 0.19 31.06
C GLU A 104 -6.61 1.56 30.60
N GLU A 105 -6.95 2.45 31.53
CA GLU A 105 -7.41 3.82 31.23
C GLU A 105 -6.24 4.76 30.88
N ASN A 106 -5.08 4.56 31.50
CA ASN A 106 -3.89 5.41 31.44
C ASN A 106 -2.62 4.59 31.08
N PRO A 107 -2.48 4.12 29.83
CA PRO A 107 -1.45 3.13 29.44
C PRO A 107 0.00 3.62 29.58
N ASN A 108 0.24 4.93 29.54
CA ASN A 108 1.59 5.53 29.61
C ASN A 108 2.01 5.94 31.03
N LYS A 109 1.15 5.74 32.04
CA LYS A 109 1.38 6.23 33.39
C LYS A 109 2.27 5.31 34.22
N TYR A 110 2.08 4.00 34.10
CA TYR A 110 2.80 3.03 34.90
C TYR A 110 4.05 2.52 34.20
N ILE A 111 5.15 2.48 34.95
CA ILE A 111 6.45 1.99 34.48
C ILE A 111 6.87 0.86 35.41
N LEU A 112 7.05 -0.34 34.84
CA LEU A 112 7.47 -1.51 35.60
C LEU A 112 8.99 -1.59 35.60
N VAL A 113 9.57 -1.66 36.80
CA VAL A 113 11.03 -1.67 37.01
C VAL A 113 11.41 -2.88 37.85
N SER A 114 12.59 -3.45 37.62
CA SER A 114 13.15 -4.50 38.45
C SER A 114 14.65 -4.30 38.65
N PHE A 115 15.13 -4.57 39.86
CA PHE A 115 16.56 -4.62 40.18
C PHE A 115 17.16 -6.02 40.03
N ASP A 116 16.34 -7.04 39.91
CA ASP A 116 16.75 -8.45 39.97
C ASP A 116 16.72 -9.15 38.61
N GLY A 117 16.23 -8.48 37.56
CA GLY A 117 16.16 -8.99 36.19
C GLY A 117 14.73 -9.01 35.64
N ARG A 118 14.42 -10.00 34.78
CA ARG A 118 13.08 -10.24 34.22
C ARG A 118 12.61 -11.66 34.48
N GLU A 119 12.98 -12.20 35.63
CA GLU A 119 12.65 -13.58 35.99
C GLU A 119 11.15 -13.73 36.25
N ASN A 120 10.59 -14.90 35.90
CA ASN A 120 9.17 -15.17 36.14
C ASN A 120 8.81 -15.21 37.64
N SER A 121 9.80 -15.34 38.53
CA SER A 121 9.65 -15.33 39.99
C SER A 121 9.25 -13.96 40.54
N ILE A 122 9.59 -12.85 39.85
CA ILE A 122 9.33 -11.48 40.32
C ILE A 122 8.18 -10.78 39.60
N ILE A 123 7.69 -11.34 38.48
CA ILE A 123 6.67 -10.71 37.62
C ILE A 123 5.28 -11.28 37.92
N PRO A 124 4.33 -10.46 38.41
CA PRO A 124 2.93 -10.81 38.53
C PRO A 124 2.30 -11.22 37.19
N LEU A 125 1.34 -12.16 37.21
CA LEU A 125 0.72 -12.76 36.03
C LEU A 125 0.28 -11.74 34.96
N PHE A 126 -0.43 -10.68 35.35
CA PHE A 126 -0.99 -9.68 34.43
C PHE A 126 0.03 -8.63 33.97
N PHE A 127 1.25 -8.64 34.51
CA PHE A 127 2.37 -7.83 34.03
C PHE A 127 3.28 -8.56 33.04
N LYS A 128 3.13 -9.87 32.83
CA LYS A 128 4.01 -10.66 31.94
C LYS A 128 4.06 -10.19 30.49
N ALA A 129 2.99 -9.60 29.98
CA ALA A 129 2.90 -9.08 28.61
C ALA A 129 3.32 -7.61 28.50
N ARG A 130 3.77 -6.99 29.59
CA ARG A 130 4.15 -5.56 29.66
C ARG A 130 5.68 -5.42 29.58
N GLU A 131 6.14 -4.28 29.10
CA GLU A 131 7.56 -3.95 29.08
C GLU A 131 8.06 -3.73 30.52
N ILE A 132 9.18 -4.38 30.88
CA ILE A 132 9.82 -4.25 32.19
C ILE A 132 11.23 -3.72 31.99
N ILE A 133 11.54 -2.63 32.68
CA ILE A 133 12.86 -2.01 32.68
C ILE A 133 13.74 -2.75 33.68
N ASN A 134 14.83 -3.33 33.19
CA ASN A 134 15.76 -4.10 34.00
C ASN A 134 16.95 -3.23 34.41
N LEU A 135 17.05 -2.90 35.69
CA LEU A 135 18.11 -2.06 36.25
C LEU A 135 19.24 -2.86 36.93
N LYS A 136 19.23 -4.19 36.85
CA LYS A 136 20.23 -5.07 37.51
C LYS A 136 21.68 -4.74 37.15
N GLU A 137 21.95 -4.45 35.87
CA GLU A 137 23.32 -4.34 35.36
C GLU A 137 23.79 -2.90 35.08
N ASN A 138 23.14 -1.89 35.69
CA ASN A 138 23.47 -0.46 35.48
C ASN A 138 23.60 -0.09 33.98
N ASN A 139 22.79 -0.71 33.13
CA ASN A 139 22.88 -0.58 31.68
C ASN A 139 22.29 0.75 31.21
N GLU A 140 23.08 1.56 30.51
CA GLU A 140 22.67 2.85 29.97
C GLU A 140 21.45 2.76 29.03
N SER A 141 21.32 1.66 28.28
CA SER A 141 20.15 1.47 27.41
C SER A 141 18.85 1.36 28.21
N GLU A 142 18.86 0.63 29.33
CA GLU A 142 17.68 0.49 30.19
C GLU A 142 17.37 1.79 30.95
N LYS A 143 18.40 2.56 31.34
CA LYS A 143 18.20 3.92 31.88
C LYS A 143 17.58 4.88 30.86
N GLN A 144 18.04 4.85 29.60
CA GLN A 144 17.44 5.66 28.55
C GLN A 144 15.98 5.28 28.31
N LYS A 145 15.63 3.99 28.35
CA LYS A 145 14.23 3.54 28.32
C LYS A 145 13.44 4.10 29.50
N LEU A 146 13.99 4.09 30.71
CA LEU A 146 13.30 4.65 31.87
C LEU A 146 12.98 6.13 31.68
N PHE A 147 13.97 6.93 31.29
CA PHE A 147 13.77 8.36 31.08
C PHE A 147 12.84 8.65 29.89
N SER A 148 12.91 7.86 28.82
CA SER A 148 12.01 8.02 27.67
C SER A 148 10.54 7.80 28.07
N LYS A 149 10.25 6.80 28.90
CA LYS A 149 8.90 6.54 29.44
C LYS A 149 8.44 7.59 30.44
N LEU A 150 9.34 8.08 31.30
CA LEU A 150 9.04 9.15 32.25
C LEU A 150 8.72 10.47 31.56
N LEU A 151 9.38 10.76 30.43
CA LEU A 151 9.22 11.99 29.66
C LEU A 151 8.18 11.90 28.52
N ASP A 152 7.61 10.72 28.27
CA ASP A 152 6.77 10.43 27.08
C ASP A 152 7.45 10.76 25.74
N ILE A 153 8.76 10.51 25.66
CA ILE A 153 9.57 10.73 24.46
C ILE A 153 9.88 9.39 23.79
N ASN A 154 9.65 9.30 22.48
CA ASN A 154 10.02 8.12 21.71
C ASN A 154 11.55 8.03 21.53
N LEU A 155 12.13 6.87 21.85
CA LEU A 155 13.58 6.62 21.68
C LEU A 155 14.01 6.60 20.21
N TYR A 156 13.13 6.17 19.32
CA TYR A 156 13.40 6.04 17.90
C TYR A 156 12.62 7.10 17.13
N LYS A 157 13.35 7.93 16.38
CA LYS A 157 12.78 8.86 15.43
C LYS A 157 12.74 8.19 14.07
N PHE A 158 11.54 7.90 13.59
CA PHE A 158 11.33 7.42 12.22
C PHE A 158 11.30 8.61 11.26
N ASN A 159 11.78 8.39 10.04
CA ASN A 159 11.64 9.37 8.98
C ASN A 159 10.16 9.57 8.62
N GLU A 160 9.83 10.74 8.10
CA GLU A 160 8.52 10.96 7.50
C GLU A 160 8.28 9.97 6.36
N VAL A 161 7.01 9.61 6.17
CA VAL A 161 6.63 8.68 5.09
C VAL A 161 6.96 9.33 3.76
N ALA A 162 7.80 8.65 2.97
CA ALA A 162 8.19 9.15 1.66
C ALA A 162 6.97 9.23 0.71
N SER A 163 6.94 10.25 -0.14
CA SER A 163 5.87 10.46 -1.11
C SER A 163 5.90 9.48 -2.30
N LYS A 164 7.02 8.78 -2.49
CA LYS A 164 7.21 7.80 -3.58
C LYS A 164 7.46 6.41 -3.01
N LEU A 165 6.75 5.42 -3.55
CA LEU A 165 6.97 4.00 -3.26
C LEU A 165 8.26 3.50 -3.93
N PRO A 166 8.93 2.48 -3.35
CA PRO A 166 10.11 1.88 -3.96
C PRO A 166 9.76 1.21 -5.30
N GLU A 167 10.62 1.37 -6.30
CA GLU A 167 10.53 0.63 -7.55
C GLU A 167 11.02 -0.81 -7.33
N ILE A 168 10.14 -1.78 -7.56
CA ILE A 168 10.45 -3.21 -7.39
C ILE A 168 10.71 -3.81 -8.77
N ASN A 169 11.95 -4.25 -9.00
CA ASN A 169 12.29 -5.06 -10.16
C ASN A 169 11.92 -6.51 -9.87
N THR A 170 10.73 -6.93 -10.31
CA THR A 170 10.27 -8.31 -10.15
C THR A 170 11.04 -9.25 -11.07
N LYS A 171 11.72 -10.25 -10.48
CA LYS A 171 12.24 -11.39 -11.23
C LYS A 171 11.13 -12.41 -11.41
N GLU A 172 10.86 -12.81 -12.63
CA GLU A 172 9.96 -13.93 -12.89
C GLU A 172 10.56 -15.21 -12.31
N VAL A 173 9.83 -15.83 -11.39
CA VAL A 173 10.17 -17.14 -10.85
C VAL A 173 9.37 -18.16 -11.67
N PRO A 174 10.02 -19.13 -12.33
CA PRO A 174 9.30 -20.20 -13.00
C PRO A 174 8.57 -21.05 -11.95
N SER A 175 7.26 -21.21 -12.11
CA SER A 175 6.44 -21.99 -11.17
C SER A 175 6.64 -23.49 -11.39
N MET A 176 6.94 -24.24 -10.31
CA MET A 176 7.03 -25.70 -10.35
C MET A 176 5.67 -26.40 -10.34
N PHE A 177 4.62 -25.67 -9.94
CA PHE A 177 3.24 -26.10 -10.03
C PHE A 177 2.48 -25.05 -10.82
N PHE A 178 1.96 -25.41 -11.99
CA PHE A 178 1.13 -24.51 -12.77
C PHE A 178 -0.02 -24.02 -11.90
N LYS A 179 -0.05 -22.72 -11.57
CA LYS A 179 -1.34 -22.06 -11.40
C LYS A 179 -1.94 -22.11 -12.78
N GLU A 180 -2.96 -22.93 -12.97
CA GLU A 180 -3.82 -22.81 -14.15
C GLU A 180 -4.23 -21.34 -14.24
N GLN A 181 -3.63 -20.63 -15.19
CA GLN A 181 -4.24 -19.41 -15.71
C GLN A 181 -5.66 -19.84 -16.07
N LYS A 182 -6.68 -19.10 -15.60
CA LYS A 182 -8.05 -19.30 -16.08
C LYS A 182 -7.96 -19.47 -17.59
N LYS A 183 -8.23 -20.68 -18.11
CA LYS A 183 -8.32 -20.91 -19.54
C LYS A 183 -9.30 -19.87 -20.06
N SER A 184 -8.77 -18.92 -20.81
CA SER A 184 -9.56 -17.94 -21.52
C SER A 184 -10.39 -18.70 -22.53
N GLN A 185 -11.64 -19.02 -22.19
CA GLN A 185 -12.62 -19.49 -23.16
C GLN A 185 -12.96 -18.31 -24.07
N GLY A 186 -12.95 -18.52 -25.38
CA GLY A 186 -13.30 -17.52 -26.39
C GLY A 186 -12.33 -17.41 -27.56
N ILE A 187 -12.43 -16.29 -28.28
CA ILE A 187 -11.55 -15.93 -29.39
C ILE A 187 -10.71 -14.72 -28.99
N GLU A 188 -9.41 -14.81 -29.25
CA GLU A 188 -8.52 -13.66 -29.16
C GLU A 188 -8.33 -13.04 -30.53
N ILE A 189 -8.68 -11.76 -30.64
CA ILE A 189 -8.42 -10.94 -31.82
C ILE A 189 -7.01 -10.36 -31.69
N LEU A 190 -6.08 -10.80 -32.54
CA LEU A 190 -4.68 -10.36 -32.54
C LEU A 190 -4.55 -8.92 -33.06
N GLU A 191 -3.33 -8.37 -32.99
CA GLU A 191 -3.03 -7.08 -33.61
C GLU A 191 -3.27 -7.10 -35.11
N LEU A 192 -3.68 -5.94 -35.64
CA LEU A 192 -3.89 -5.75 -37.07
C LEU A 192 -2.53 -5.56 -37.75
N ASN A 193 -2.22 -6.44 -38.71
CA ASN A 193 -1.04 -6.31 -39.54
C ASN A 193 -1.33 -5.30 -40.65
N ILE A 194 -0.62 -4.18 -40.62
CA ILE A 194 -0.79 -3.05 -41.52
C ILE A 194 0.47 -2.96 -42.38
N SER A 195 0.31 -2.95 -43.70
CA SER A 195 1.38 -2.64 -44.64
C SER A 195 0.92 -1.53 -45.57
N GLN A 196 1.69 -0.45 -45.65
CA GLN A 196 1.51 0.58 -46.67
C GLN A 196 1.79 -0.04 -48.05
N ASP A 197 0.88 0.17 -49.00
CA ASP A 197 0.97 -0.37 -50.36
C ASP A 197 1.40 0.72 -51.35
N GLY A 198 0.55 1.74 -51.51
CA GLY A 198 0.76 2.89 -52.38
C GLY A 198 0.60 4.21 -51.64
N SER A 199 1.24 5.26 -52.14
CA SER A 199 1.03 6.64 -51.69
C SER A 199 1.31 7.63 -52.81
N SER A 200 0.47 8.65 -52.93
CA SER A 200 0.66 9.76 -53.88
C SER A 200 1.00 11.04 -53.12
N TYR A 201 2.00 11.78 -53.61
CA TYR A 201 2.46 13.02 -53.01
C TYR A 201 2.34 14.21 -53.97
N PHE A 202 2.10 15.39 -53.42
CA PHE A 202 2.25 16.67 -54.09
C PHE A 202 2.88 17.68 -53.12
N ALA A 203 3.89 18.43 -53.56
CA ALA A 203 4.62 19.38 -52.71
C ALA A 203 5.08 18.79 -51.35
N LYS A 204 5.51 17.51 -51.36
CA LYS A 204 5.92 16.70 -50.17
C LYS A 204 4.80 16.34 -49.19
N LEU A 205 3.55 16.68 -49.48
CA LEU A 205 2.37 16.30 -48.70
C LEU A 205 1.60 15.16 -49.37
N LEU A 206 0.94 14.31 -48.59
CA LEU A 206 0.15 13.19 -49.08
C LEU A 206 -1.15 13.66 -49.73
N LYS A 207 -1.36 13.27 -50.98
CA LYS A 207 -2.67 13.31 -51.61
C LYS A 207 -3.50 12.10 -51.20
N ASN A 208 -2.87 10.92 -51.17
CA ASN A 208 -3.48 9.70 -50.67
C ASN A 208 -2.43 8.69 -50.18
N VAL A 209 -2.89 7.73 -49.38
CA VAL A 209 -2.12 6.57 -48.94
C VAL A 209 -3.04 5.35 -48.85
N GLU A 210 -2.53 4.20 -49.27
CA GLU A 210 -3.23 2.93 -49.32
C GLU A 210 -2.61 1.94 -48.33
N PHE A 211 -3.45 1.21 -47.61
CA PHE A 211 -3.02 0.20 -46.65
C PHE A 211 -3.67 -1.14 -46.95
N ASN A 212 -2.82 -2.16 -47.07
CA ASN A 212 -3.23 -3.56 -47.02
C ASN A 212 -3.26 -4.00 -45.56
N LEU A 213 -4.33 -4.71 -45.21
CA LEU A 213 -4.66 -5.05 -43.85
C LEU A 213 -4.86 -6.57 -43.75
N SER A 214 -4.34 -7.18 -42.69
CA SER A 214 -4.70 -8.55 -42.33
C SER A 214 -4.78 -8.70 -40.82
N ILE A 215 -5.63 -9.59 -40.37
CA ILE A 215 -5.88 -9.79 -38.94
C ILE A 215 -5.90 -11.27 -38.60
N GLY A 216 -5.28 -11.59 -37.47
CA GLY A 216 -5.25 -12.93 -36.93
C GLY A 216 -6.27 -13.12 -35.80
N PHE A 217 -6.87 -14.30 -35.72
CA PHE A 217 -7.77 -14.68 -34.65
C PHE A 217 -7.35 -16.04 -34.11
N ARG A 218 -7.17 -16.14 -32.79
CA ARG A 218 -6.76 -17.38 -32.13
C ARG A 218 -7.95 -17.98 -31.38
N ASN A 219 -8.26 -19.25 -31.67
CA ASN A 219 -9.25 -20.00 -30.91
C ASN A 219 -8.64 -20.46 -29.59
N LEU A 220 -9.12 -19.91 -28.47
CA LEU A 220 -8.63 -20.27 -27.14
C LEU A 220 -9.48 -21.36 -26.48
N ASN A 221 -10.55 -21.80 -27.13
CA ASN A 221 -11.39 -22.91 -26.68
C ASN A 221 -10.68 -24.26 -26.86
N GLU A 222 -11.09 -25.26 -26.09
CA GLU A 222 -10.63 -26.65 -26.26
C GLU A 222 -11.23 -27.29 -27.51
N GLU A 223 -12.45 -26.90 -27.86
CA GLU A 223 -13.17 -27.38 -29.03
C GLU A 223 -12.84 -26.56 -30.28
N ALA A 224 -12.97 -27.20 -31.44
CA ALA A 224 -12.86 -26.50 -32.71
C ALA A 224 -14.07 -25.57 -32.89
N LEU A 225 -13.79 -24.33 -33.29
CA LEU A 225 -14.82 -23.38 -33.68
C LEU A 225 -15.29 -23.73 -35.10
N ASN A 226 -16.51 -24.23 -35.22
CA ASN A 226 -17.08 -24.67 -36.49
C ASN A 226 -17.81 -23.53 -37.21
N ASP A 227 -18.74 -22.87 -36.53
CA ASP A 227 -19.55 -21.79 -37.09
C ASP A 227 -19.20 -20.45 -36.46
N TYR A 228 -18.74 -19.53 -37.30
CA TYR A 228 -18.47 -18.14 -36.93
C TYR A 228 -18.56 -17.24 -38.15
N SER A 229 -18.99 -16.01 -37.91
CA SER A 229 -18.97 -14.95 -38.91
C SER A 229 -18.13 -13.78 -38.41
N ILE A 230 -17.43 -13.13 -39.33
CA ILE A 230 -16.60 -11.98 -39.03
C ILE A 230 -17.22 -10.77 -39.73
N GLU A 231 -17.45 -9.71 -38.97
CA GLU A 231 -17.85 -8.42 -39.51
C GLU A 231 -16.72 -7.42 -39.32
N ILE A 232 -16.39 -6.72 -40.39
CA ILE A 232 -15.39 -5.66 -40.37
C ILE A 232 -16.08 -4.34 -40.71
N TYR A 233 -15.98 -3.40 -39.79
CA TYR A 233 -16.54 -2.05 -39.93
C TYR A 233 -15.42 -1.15 -40.39
N TYR A 234 -15.49 -0.74 -41.65
CA TYR A 234 -14.58 0.24 -42.23
C TYR A 234 -15.24 1.61 -42.26
N PRO A 235 -14.53 2.69 -41.93
CA PRO A 235 -15.03 4.02 -42.21
C PRO A 235 -15.39 4.14 -43.70
N LYS A 236 -16.64 4.52 -44.01
CA LYS A 236 -17.18 4.42 -45.39
C LYS A 236 -16.36 5.21 -46.42
N GLN A 237 -15.76 6.33 -46.03
CA GLN A 237 -14.93 7.17 -46.91
C GLN A 237 -13.54 6.57 -47.19
N ALA A 238 -13.15 5.51 -46.48
CA ALA A 238 -11.85 4.85 -46.64
C ALA A 238 -11.88 3.67 -47.63
N LEU A 239 -13.05 3.20 -48.07
CA LEU A 239 -13.19 2.08 -49.00
C LEU A 239 -13.49 2.51 -50.44
N SER A 240 -13.20 1.63 -51.39
CA SER A 240 -13.70 1.74 -52.76
C SER A 240 -15.24 1.57 -52.81
N PHE A 241 -15.87 2.21 -53.78
CA PHE A 241 -17.31 2.05 -54.03
C PHE A 241 -17.66 0.62 -54.46
N GLU A 242 -16.70 -0.12 -55.02
CA GLU A 242 -16.86 -1.48 -55.52
C GLU A 242 -16.87 -2.55 -54.42
N VAL A 243 -16.41 -2.23 -53.21
CA VAL A 243 -16.42 -3.18 -52.09
C VAL A 243 -17.88 -3.49 -51.72
N ASP A 244 -18.27 -4.74 -51.58
CA ASP A 244 -19.62 -5.09 -51.14
C ASP A 244 -19.75 -4.96 -49.61
N GLY A 245 -20.88 -4.43 -49.14
CA GLY A 245 -21.14 -4.27 -47.71
C GLY A 245 -22.34 -3.40 -47.41
N ARG A 246 -22.91 -3.57 -46.21
CA ARG A 246 -24.03 -2.75 -45.75
C ARG A 246 -23.52 -1.44 -45.12
N ILE A 247 -24.31 -0.38 -45.21
CA ILE A 247 -23.96 0.90 -44.58
C ILE A 247 -24.65 1.02 -43.23
N GLU A 248 -23.87 1.26 -42.18
CA GLU A 248 -24.34 1.54 -40.83
C GLU A 248 -23.71 2.86 -40.34
N GLY A 249 -24.46 3.96 -40.48
CA GLY A 249 -23.99 5.30 -40.11
C GLY A 249 -22.76 5.76 -40.92
N ASP A 250 -21.62 5.86 -40.24
CA ASP A 250 -20.33 6.23 -40.85
C ASP A 250 -19.48 5.03 -41.28
N TYR A 251 -20.00 3.83 -41.10
CA TYR A 251 -19.28 2.60 -41.41
C TYR A 251 -19.92 1.85 -42.58
N LYS A 252 -19.06 1.20 -43.37
CA LYS A 252 -19.41 0.16 -44.31
C LYS A 252 -18.98 -1.17 -43.71
N VAL A 253 -19.95 -2.03 -43.45
CA VAL A 253 -19.77 -3.31 -42.77
C VAL A 253 -19.66 -4.42 -43.81
N CYS A 254 -18.50 -5.05 -43.85
CA CYS A 254 -18.20 -6.17 -44.75
C CYS A 254 -18.29 -7.47 -43.95
N LEU A 255 -19.06 -8.43 -44.47
CA LEU A 255 -19.22 -9.76 -43.89
C LEU A 255 -18.22 -10.71 -44.53
N ILE A 256 -17.41 -11.39 -43.70
CA ILE A 256 -16.51 -12.43 -44.13
C ILE A 256 -17.06 -13.77 -43.60
N GLU A 257 -17.75 -14.49 -44.46
CA GLU A 257 -18.19 -15.86 -44.18
C GLU A 257 -16.99 -16.80 -44.23
N SER A 258 -16.75 -17.52 -43.14
CA SER A 258 -15.59 -18.38 -43.00
C SER A 258 -15.99 -19.85 -42.98
N ALA A 259 -15.68 -20.59 -44.04
CA ALA A 259 -16.05 -22.01 -44.16
C ALA A 259 -15.13 -23.00 -43.38
N ASN A 260 -13.99 -22.52 -42.86
CA ASN A 260 -12.98 -23.39 -42.27
C ASN A 260 -13.00 -23.33 -40.74
N ARG A 261 -13.18 -24.50 -40.12
CA ARG A 261 -13.03 -24.72 -38.68
C ARG A 261 -11.69 -24.19 -38.17
N ILE A 262 -11.69 -23.56 -37.00
CA ILE A 262 -10.47 -23.13 -36.30
C ILE A 262 -10.26 -24.08 -35.12
N PHE A 263 -9.23 -24.92 -35.19
CA PHE A 263 -8.90 -25.84 -34.10
C PHE A 263 -8.41 -25.12 -32.84
N SER A 264 -8.44 -25.81 -31.71
CA SER A 264 -7.90 -25.28 -30.45
C SER A 264 -6.48 -24.76 -30.62
N GLN A 265 -6.22 -23.56 -30.12
CA GLN A 265 -4.95 -22.82 -30.21
C GLN A 265 -4.49 -22.46 -31.63
N GLN A 266 -5.29 -22.77 -32.65
CA GLN A 266 -4.98 -22.39 -34.03
C GLN A 266 -5.26 -20.90 -34.22
N THR A 267 -4.34 -20.22 -34.90
CA THR A 267 -4.53 -18.86 -35.41
C THR A 267 -4.98 -18.92 -36.86
N LYS A 268 -6.12 -18.31 -37.17
CA LYS A 268 -6.55 -18.05 -38.54
C LYS A 268 -6.23 -16.61 -38.90
N VAL A 269 -5.59 -16.39 -40.04
CA VAL A 269 -5.35 -15.05 -40.59
C VAL A 269 -6.32 -14.80 -41.74
N VAL A 270 -6.90 -13.60 -41.76
CA VAL A 270 -7.82 -13.15 -42.79
C VAL A 270 -7.30 -11.85 -43.37
N ASN A 271 -7.24 -11.78 -44.70
CA ASN A 271 -6.95 -10.53 -45.41
C ASN A 271 -8.20 -9.68 -45.44
N LEU A 272 -8.03 -8.41 -45.15
CA LEU A 272 -9.07 -7.41 -45.08
C LEU A 272 -9.06 -6.56 -46.36
N GLU A 273 -10.16 -5.87 -46.62
CA GLU A 273 -10.23 -4.89 -47.71
C GLU A 273 -9.16 -3.81 -47.55
N GLN A 274 -8.55 -3.44 -48.69
CA GLN A 274 -7.61 -2.35 -48.75
C GLN A 274 -8.34 -1.04 -48.43
N ILE A 275 -7.73 -0.21 -47.59
CA ILE A 275 -8.26 1.12 -47.29
C ILE A 275 -7.39 2.19 -47.95
N THR A 276 -8.03 3.25 -48.44
CA THR A 276 -7.37 4.44 -49.00
C THR A 276 -7.75 5.67 -48.19
N LEU A 277 -6.78 6.31 -47.58
CA LEU A 277 -6.95 7.60 -46.93
C LEU A 277 -6.58 8.71 -47.92
N ARG A 278 -7.44 9.72 -48.07
CA ARG A 278 -7.29 10.79 -49.06
C ARG A 278 -7.28 12.14 -48.36
N ASN A 279 -6.57 13.10 -48.94
CA ASN A 279 -6.45 14.44 -48.38
C ASN A 279 -7.82 15.10 -48.14
N TYR A 280 -8.78 14.93 -49.04
CA TYR A 280 -10.12 15.51 -48.92
C TYR A 280 -11.09 14.73 -48.01
N THR A 281 -10.68 13.59 -47.43
CA THR A 281 -11.52 12.82 -46.48
C THR A 281 -10.84 12.58 -45.14
N ILE A 282 -9.53 12.80 -45.02
CA ILE A 282 -8.75 12.42 -43.83
C ILE A 282 -9.25 13.10 -42.56
N LYS A 283 -9.76 14.33 -42.65
CA LYS A 283 -10.29 15.07 -41.51
C LYS A 283 -11.47 14.38 -40.82
N GLU A 284 -12.31 13.68 -41.59
CA GLU A 284 -13.44 12.91 -41.06
C GLU A 284 -13.03 11.50 -40.61
N LEU A 285 -11.87 11.02 -41.06
CA LEU A 285 -11.40 9.65 -40.88
C LEU A 285 -10.40 9.48 -39.73
N ILE A 286 -9.59 10.50 -39.42
CA ILE A 286 -8.42 10.37 -38.53
C ILE A 286 -8.76 9.82 -37.13
N ASP A 287 -9.91 10.21 -36.60
CA ASP A 287 -10.39 9.80 -35.27
C ASP A 287 -11.28 8.55 -35.29
N LYS A 288 -11.46 7.92 -36.46
CA LYS A 288 -12.25 6.69 -36.61
C LYS A 288 -11.38 5.44 -36.40
N ASN A 289 -12.07 4.32 -36.22
CA ASN A 289 -11.45 3.02 -35.95
C ASN A 289 -11.85 2.02 -37.05
N ILE A 290 -11.03 1.00 -37.29
CA ILE A 290 -11.51 -0.24 -37.90
C ILE A 290 -12.02 -1.11 -36.75
N ILE A 291 -13.28 -1.57 -36.85
CA ILE A 291 -13.87 -2.42 -35.81
C ILE A 291 -13.99 -3.83 -36.37
N VAL A 292 -13.52 -4.80 -35.60
CA VAL A 292 -13.62 -6.22 -35.95
C VAL A 292 -14.49 -6.92 -34.93
N LYS A 293 -15.57 -7.54 -35.41
CA LYS A 293 -16.49 -8.33 -34.60
C LYS A 293 -16.52 -9.76 -35.10
N ILE A 294 -16.45 -10.71 -34.18
CA ILE A 294 -16.53 -12.13 -34.46
C ILE A 294 -17.71 -12.69 -33.69
N TYR A 295 -18.69 -13.17 -34.43
CA TYR A 295 -19.89 -13.78 -33.89
C TYR A 295 -19.67 -15.29 -33.84
N THR A 296 -19.92 -15.86 -32.67
CA THR A 296 -19.81 -17.29 -32.40
C THR A 296 -21.02 -17.74 -31.60
N GLU A 297 -21.23 -19.05 -31.48
CA GLU A 297 -22.24 -19.61 -30.57
C GLU A 297 -22.01 -19.20 -29.11
N ASN A 298 -20.77 -18.93 -28.74
CA ASN A 298 -20.36 -18.56 -27.38
C ASN A 298 -20.39 -17.05 -27.12
N GLY A 299 -20.86 -16.25 -28.09
CA GLY A 299 -20.98 -14.80 -27.98
C GLY A 299 -20.20 -14.03 -29.05
N VAL A 300 -20.13 -12.71 -28.85
CA VAL A 300 -19.51 -11.75 -29.78
C VAL A 300 -18.20 -11.24 -29.20
N PHE A 301 -17.12 -11.36 -29.97
CA PHE A 301 -15.79 -10.83 -29.63
C PHE A 301 -15.52 -9.61 -30.48
N GLU A 302 -15.14 -8.50 -29.86
CA GLU A 302 -14.98 -7.21 -30.54
C GLU A 302 -13.64 -6.57 -30.20
N ARG A 303 -12.99 -5.97 -31.20
CA ARG A 303 -11.77 -5.19 -31.04
C ARG A 303 -11.74 -4.01 -32.01
N GLU A 304 -11.31 -2.86 -31.51
CA GLU A 304 -11.18 -1.63 -32.29
C GLU A 304 -9.72 -1.28 -32.56
N PHE A 305 -9.45 -0.79 -33.77
CA PHE A 305 -8.12 -0.39 -34.24
C PHE A 305 -8.15 1.07 -34.72
N PRO A 306 -7.68 2.02 -33.89
CA PRO A 306 -7.70 3.44 -34.25
C PRO A 306 -6.81 3.78 -35.44
N LEU A 307 -7.36 4.50 -36.43
CA LEU A 307 -6.61 4.88 -37.64
C LEU A 307 -5.39 5.76 -37.31
N LYS A 308 -5.50 6.67 -36.34
CA LYS A 308 -4.38 7.50 -35.85
C LYS A 308 -3.15 6.72 -35.38
N ASN A 309 -3.29 5.43 -35.06
CA ASN A 309 -2.17 4.59 -34.65
C ASN A 309 -1.43 3.97 -35.85
N PHE A 310 -1.94 4.14 -37.07
CA PHE A 310 -1.32 3.61 -38.27
C PHE A 310 -0.02 4.35 -38.53
N LEU A 311 1.00 3.60 -38.93
CA LEU A 311 2.30 4.16 -39.26
C LEU A 311 2.39 4.38 -40.77
N ILE A 312 2.83 5.56 -41.16
CA ILE A 312 3.15 5.91 -42.54
C ILE A 312 4.66 6.00 -42.65
N LYS A 313 5.21 5.39 -43.70
CA LYS A 313 6.59 5.61 -44.09
C LYS A 313 6.69 6.92 -44.86
N ASN A 314 7.43 7.89 -44.34
CA ASN A 314 7.74 9.13 -45.05
C ASN A 314 8.87 8.86 -46.06
N HIS A 315 8.54 8.86 -47.36
CA HIS A 315 9.50 8.58 -48.44
C HIS A 315 10.58 9.67 -48.63
N PHE A 316 10.47 10.82 -47.97
CA PHE A 316 11.47 11.89 -48.03
C PHE A 316 12.45 11.89 -46.86
N THR A 317 12.05 11.33 -45.72
CA THR A 317 12.89 11.29 -44.50
C THR A 317 13.29 9.88 -44.09
N ASP A 318 12.70 8.84 -44.70
CA ASP A 318 12.84 7.43 -44.33
C ASP A 318 12.45 7.13 -42.86
N ILE A 319 11.68 8.02 -42.24
CA ILE A 319 11.15 7.85 -40.87
C ILE A 319 9.70 7.38 -40.94
N ASN A 320 9.33 6.45 -40.06
CA ASN A 320 7.94 6.06 -39.85
C ASN A 320 7.30 7.03 -38.85
N GLU A 321 6.20 7.65 -39.25
CA GLU A 321 5.46 8.61 -38.42
C GLU A 321 4.03 8.12 -38.24
N LYS A 322 3.40 8.48 -37.11
CA LYS A 322 1.98 8.18 -36.89
C LYS A 322 1.14 9.03 -37.84
N LEU A 323 0.04 8.44 -38.32
CA LEU A 323 -0.96 9.13 -39.12
C LEU A 323 -1.42 10.41 -38.39
N SER A 324 -1.27 11.55 -39.07
CA SER A 324 -1.74 12.86 -38.61
C SER A 324 -2.21 13.70 -39.80
N LEU A 325 -3.00 14.74 -39.52
CA LEU A 325 -3.55 15.61 -40.56
C LEU A 325 -2.46 16.40 -41.29
N ASP A 326 -1.40 16.81 -40.59
CA ASP A 326 -0.31 17.62 -41.14
C ASP A 326 0.50 16.90 -42.23
N LEU A 327 0.34 15.58 -42.36
CA LEU A 327 0.97 14.79 -43.42
C LEU A 327 0.26 14.91 -44.77
N PHE A 328 -0.99 15.39 -44.79
CA PHE A 328 -1.82 15.46 -45.99
C PHE A 328 -1.82 16.86 -46.60
N LEU A 329 -2.02 16.91 -47.91
CA LEU A 329 -2.24 18.16 -48.63
C LEU A 329 -3.54 18.80 -48.15
N ASP A 330 -3.63 20.13 -48.15
CA ASP A 330 -4.89 20.82 -47.87
C ASP A 330 -5.99 20.33 -48.84
N GLU A 331 -7.23 20.22 -48.37
CA GLU A 331 -8.38 19.76 -49.16
C GLU A 331 -8.62 20.65 -50.40
N ASN A 332 -8.11 21.89 -50.36
CA ASN A 332 -8.27 22.90 -51.40
C ASN A 332 -7.19 22.89 -52.50
N TYR A 333 -6.24 21.94 -52.48
CA TYR A 333 -5.09 21.87 -53.41
C TYR A 333 -5.00 20.58 -54.24
#